data_AF-A0A9W5Z2S3-F1
#
_entry.id   AF-A0A9W5Z2S3-F1
#
_cell.length_a   1.000
_cell.length_b   1.000
_cell.length_c   1.000
_cell.angle_alpha   90.00
_cell.angle_beta   90.00
_cell.angle_gamma   90.00
#
_symmetry.space_group_name_H-M   'P 1'
#
loop_
_entity.id
_entity.type
_entity.pdbx_description
1 polymer ?
#
loop_
_entity_poly.entity_id
_entity_poly.type
_entity_poly.pdbx_seq_one_letter_code
_entity_poly.pdbx_strand_id
1 'polypeptide(L)'
;MTVQVKYLGIYDFVPSEAAAIAFAILFLITTIIHYYQALRWRVWFFIPFLIGCTFEVIGYIARAKSSTQYPDYDIGPELIQYILILVAPALLAASIYMEFGRLMIMADGEQYSIIRRTWLTIIFVLGDVISFFAQFIGAAMLAKTATASKGQTLMKLGVLVQLIFFGLFLVTMIIFHQRLTKYKSRTYGLVPWRKHLLVLYATGLLIFVRSIFRFAEFVESSDGPLTRYEWVSYVFDAVMMLATCAAMNWVHPAEIKRIIEKGVPVGGGDGSYQMA
;
A
#
# COMPACT_ATOMS: atom_id res chain seq x y z
N MET A 1 -30.46 -29.16 20.16
CA MET A 1 -29.58 -27.98 19.98
C MET A 1 -28.36 -28.42 19.17
N THR A 2 -28.42 -28.26 17.87
CA THR A 2 -27.30 -28.55 16.96
C THR A 2 -27.02 -27.29 16.18
N VAL A 3 -26.23 -26.39 16.77
CA VAL A 3 -25.64 -25.27 16.04
C VAL A 3 -24.45 -25.84 15.28
N GLN A 4 -24.74 -26.44 14.13
CA GLN A 4 -23.75 -26.75 13.10
C GLN A 4 -23.37 -25.41 12.48
N VAL A 5 -22.24 -24.84 12.89
CA VAL A 5 -21.70 -23.63 12.27
C VAL A 5 -21.25 -24.01 10.87
N LYS A 6 -22.08 -23.57 9.92
CA LYS A 6 -21.96 -23.65 8.48
C LYS A 6 -20.59 -23.07 8.09
N TYR A 7 -19.69 -23.89 7.58
CA TYR A 7 -18.49 -23.40 6.88
C TYR A 7 -18.97 -22.54 5.71
N LEU A 8 -18.79 -21.22 5.81
CA LEU A 8 -19.18 -20.26 4.78
C LEU A 8 -17.91 -19.61 4.18
N GLY A 9 -16.97 -20.44 3.74
CA GLY A 9 -15.71 -19.94 3.17
C GLY A 9 -14.89 -19.08 4.16
N ILE A 10 -14.18 -18.08 3.63
CA ILE A 10 -13.41 -17.06 4.37
C ILE A 10 -14.35 -16.00 5.00
N TYR A 11 -15.67 -16.08 4.78
CA TYR A 11 -16.64 -15.07 5.19
C TYR A 11 -17.51 -15.52 6.38
N ASP A 12 -17.46 -14.76 7.48
CA ASP A 12 -18.41 -14.91 8.60
C ASP A 12 -19.70 -14.07 8.42
N PHE A 13 -19.86 -13.37 7.27
CA PHE A 13 -20.99 -12.48 6.95
C PHE A 13 -21.42 -12.57 5.49
N VAL A 14 -22.63 -12.08 5.16
CA VAL A 14 -23.09 -11.96 3.76
C VAL A 14 -22.52 -10.67 3.16
N PRO A 15 -21.61 -10.73 2.18
CA PRO A 15 -20.96 -9.55 1.64
C PRO A 15 -21.92 -8.66 0.84
N SER A 16 -21.87 -7.34 1.08
CA SER A 16 -22.67 -6.36 0.34
C SER A 16 -22.18 -6.18 -1.10
N GLU A 17 -22.98 -6.66 -2.06
CA GLU A 17 -22.73 -6.50 -3.50
C GLU A 17 -22.66 -5.02 -3.90
N ALA A 18 -23.59 -4.20 -3.41
CA ALA A 18 -23.64 -2.77 -3.73
C ALA A 18 -22.39 -2.02 -3.27
N ALA A 19 -21.85 -2.36 -2.10
CA ALA A 19 -20.60 -1.78 -1.62
C ALA A 19 -19.40 -2.21 -2.48
N ALA A 20 -19.30 -3.51 -2.82
CA ALA A 20 -18.23 -4.02 -3.65
C ALA A 20 -18.21 -3.36 -5.04
N ILE A 21 -19.38 -3.20 -5.68
CA ILE A 21 -19.52 -2.51 -6.96
C ILE A 21 -19.11 -1.04 -6.85
N ALA A 22 -19.56 -0.33 -5.81
CA ALA A 22 -19.20 1.08 -5.60
C ALA A 22 -17.69 1.26 -5.48
N PHE A 23 -17.01 0.44 -4.67
CA PHE A 23 -15.55 0.49 -4.53
C PHE A 23 -14.83 0.08 -5.82
N ALA A 24 -15.31 -0.93 -6.54
CA ALA A 24 -14.75 -1.30 -7.84
C ALA A 24 -14.77 -0.13 -8.83
N ILE A 25 -15.87 0.61 -8.91
CA ILE A 25 -16.00 1.80 -9.77
C ILE A 25 -15.04 2.91 -9.32
N LEU A 26 -14.97 3.20 -8.02
CA LEU A 26 -14.08 4.23 -7.48
C LEU A 26 -12.60 3.90 -7.71
N PHE A 27 -12.19 2.65 -7.49
CA PHE A 27 -10.85 2.19 -7.82
C PHE A 27 -10.59 2.23 -9.32
N LEU A 28 -11.58 1.89 -10.16
CA LEU A 28 -11.42 1.96 -11.62
C LEU A 28 -11.15 3.38 -12.09
N ILE A 29 -11.93 4.36 -11.61
CA ILE A 29 -11.74 5.77 -11.94
C ILE A 29 -10.34 6.23 -11.53
N THR A 30 -9.94 5.96 -10.28
CA THR A 30 -8.61 6.37 -9.80
C THR A 30 -7.48 5.66 -10.57
N THR A 31 -7.67 4.41 -10.97
CA THR A 31 -6.70 3.64 -11.76
C THR A 31 -6.53 4.25 -13.15
N ILE A 32 -7.62 4.54 -13.86
CA ILE A 32 -7.58 5.16 -15.20
C ILE A 32 -6.80 6.49 -15.16
N ILE A 33 -7.03 7.32 -14.13
CA ILE A 33 -6.31 8.59 -13.96
C ILE A 33 -4.81 8.34 -13.78
N HIS A 34 -4.40 7.40 -12.92
CA HIS A 34 -2.98 7.06 -12.76
C HIS A 34 -2.34 6.54 -14.04
N TYR A 35 -3.03 5.66 -14.80
CA TYR A 35 -2.52 5.18 -16.08
C TYR A 35 -2.32 6.33 -17.07
N TYR A 36 -3.29 7.24 -17.17
CA TYR A 36 -3.18 8.43 -18.01
C TYR A 36 -2.00 9.32 -17.59
N GLN A 37 -1.85 9.61 -16.29
CA GLN A 37 -0.75 10.40 -15.74
C GLN A 37 0.60 9.71 -15.98
N ALA A 38 0.67 8.39 -15.80
CA ALA A 38 1.88 7.60 -15.97
C ALA A 38 2.35 7.56 -17.43
N LEU A 39 1.44 7.36 -18.38
CA LEU A 39 1.72 7.36 -19.81
C LEU A 39 2.11 8.76 -20.31
N ARG A 40 1.37 9.79 -19.90
CA ARG A 40 1.63 11.18 -20.31
C ARG A 40 3.01 11.67 -19.86
N TRP A 41 3.44 11.28 -18.65
CA TRP A 41 4.67 11.77 -18.04
C TRP A 41 5.81 10.75 -18.00
N ARG A 42 5.59 9.55 -18.53
CA ARG A 42 6.55 8.44 -18.65
C ARG A 42 7.24 8.10 -17.32
N VAL A 43 6.46 7.97 -16.23
CA VAL A 43 6.97 7.64 -14.88
C VAL A 43 7.03 6.12 -14.65
N TRP A 44 7.92 5.42 -15.36
CA TRP A 44 8.00 3.95 -15.32
C TRP A 44 8.38 3.37 -13.95
N PHE A 45 8.99 4.14 -13.04
CA PHE A 45 9.24 3.67 -11.68
C PHE A 45 7.95 3.52 -10.85
N PHE A 46 6.83 4.09 -11.31
CA PHE A 46 5.53 4.03 -10.65
C PHE A 46 4.68 2.84 -11.11
N ILE A 47 5.24 1.94 -11.93
CA ILE A 47 4.57 0.71 -12.40
C ILE A 47 3.99 -0.13 -11.25
N PRO A 48 4.70 -0.38 -10.13
CA PRO A 48 4.14 -1.18 -9.05
C PRO A 48 2.83 -0.58 -8.51
N PHE A 49 2.73 0.75 -8.44
CA PHE A 49 1.51 1.44 -8.02
C PHE A 49 0.35 1.18 -8.98
N LEU A 50 0.60 1.22 -10.29
CA LEU A 50 -0.40 0.93 -11.32
C LEU A 50 -0.92 -0.51 -11.23
N ILE A 51 -0.01 -1.45 -10.99
CA ILE A 51 -0.36 -2.87 -10.78
C ILE A 51 -1.19 -3.01 -9.50
N GLY A 52 -0.78 -2.37 -8.40
CA GLY A 52 -1.52 -2.36 -7.14
C GLY A 52 -2.94 -1.80 -7.29
N CYS A 53 -3.10 -0.69 -7.99
CA CYS A 53 -4.42 -0.12 -8.30
C CYS A 53 -5.28 -1.09 -9.12
N THR A 54 -4.68 -1.74 -10.13
CA THR A 54 -5.37 -2.74 -10.95
C THR A 54 -5.80 -3.95 -10.11
N PHE A 55 -4.98 -4.36 -9.14
CA PHE A 55 -5.32 -5.45 -8.22
C PHE A 55 -6.49 -5.08 -7.31
N GLU A 56 -6.58 -3.84 -6.83
CA GLU A 56 -7.78 -3.38 -6.10
C GLU A 56 -9.03 -3.45 -6.99
N VAL A 57 -8.97 -2.97 -8.23
CA VAL A 57 -10.11 -3.03 -9.17
C VAL A 57 -10.56 -4.47 -9.39
N ILE A 58 -9.65 -5.37 -9.78
CA ILE A 58 -10.00 -6.77 -10.06
C ILE A 58 -10.44 -7.47 -8.77
N GLY A 59 -9.81 -7.15 -7.64
CA GLY A 59 -10.16 -7.69 -6.33
C GLY A 59 -11.60 -7.35 -5.93
N TYR A 60 -12.02 -6.08 -6.05
CA TYR A 60 -13.39 -5.68 -5.74
C TYR A 60 -14.42 -6.16 -6.79
N ILE A 61 -14.03 -6.32 -8.06
CA ILE A 61 -14.89 -6.98 -9.05
C ILE A 61 -15.09 -8.46 -8.69
N ALA A 62 -14.01 -9.16 -8.32
CA ALA A 62 -14.08 -10.55 -7.85
C ALA A 62 -14.91 -10.67 -6.56
N ARG A 63 -14.82 -9.68 -5.65
CA ARG A 63 -15.67 -9.58 -4.46
C ARG A 63 -17.15 -9.42 -4.81
N ALA A 64 -17.48 -8.55 -5.75
CA ALA A 64 -18.86 -8.38 -6.23
C ALA A 64 -19.40 -9.66 -6.89
N LYS A 65 -18.57 -10.36 -7.67
CA LYS A 65 -18.95 -11.66 -8.24
C LYS A 65 -19.14 -12.71 -7.14
N SER A 66 -18.22 -12.80 -6.18
CA SER A 66 -18.32 -13.73 -5.05
C SER A 66 -19.58 -13.48 -4.22
N SER A 67 -19.99 -12.21 -4.01
CA SER A 67 -21.25 -11.92 -3.29
C SER A 67 -22.50 -12.44 -3.99
N THR A 68 -22.50 -12.55 -5.32
CA THR A 68 -23.63 -13.11 -6.08
C THR A 68 -23.72 -14.64 -6.05
N GLN A 69 -22.68 -15.34 -5.56
CA GLN A 69 -22.60 -16.80 -5.54
C GLN A 69 -23.08 -17.42 -4.22
N TYR A 70 -23.68 -16.62 -3.32
CA TYR A 70 -24.28 -17.16 -2.11
C TYR A 70 -25.42 -18.14 -2.44
N PRO A 71 -25.49 -19.34 -1.82
CA PRO A 71 -24.65 -19.89 -0.75
C PRO A 71 -23.48 -20.79 -1.20
N ASP A 72 -23.40 -21.15 -2.49
CA ASP A 72 -22.39 -22.06 -3.05
C ASP A 72 -21.27 -21.26 -3.72
N TYR A 73 -20.33 -20.77 -2.90
CA TYR A 73 -19.21 -19.98 -3.38
C TYR A 73 -18.25 -20.81 -4.26
N ASP A 74 -17.94 -20.30 -5.46
CA ASP A 74 -16.82 -20.84 -6.23
C ASP A 74 -15.50 -20.41 -5.58
N ILE A 75 -14.61 -21.37 -5.39
CA ILE A 75 -13.25 -21.16 -4.83
C ILE A 75 -12.46 -20.13 -5.65
N GLY A 76 -12.73 -20.03 -6.96
CA GLY A 76 -12.01 -19.16 -7.89
C GLY A 76 -12.13 -17.66 -7.56
N PRO A 77 -13.32 -17.04 -7.67
CA PRO A 77 -13.53 -15.63 -7.34
C PRO A 77 -13.12 -15.27 -5.91
N GLU A 78 -13.38 -16.16 -4.95
CA GLU A 78 -13.02 -15.98 -3.54
C GLU A 78 -11.50 -15.93 -3.31
N LEU A 79 -10.75 -16.84 -3.92
CA LEU A 79 -9.30 -16.85 -3.84
C LEU A 79 -8.68 -15.64 -4.56
N ILE A 80 -9.23 -15.25 -5.71
CA ILE A 80 -8.73 -14.12 -6.51
C ILE A 80 -8.85 -12.81 -5.72
N GLN A 81 -10.04 -12.51 -5.16
CA GLN A 81 -10.20 -11.29 -4.38
C GLN A 81 -9.26 -11.26 -3.18
N TYR A 82 -9.11 -12.39 -2.49
CA TYR A 82 -8.30 -12.46 -1.28
C TYR A 82 -6.84 -12.16 -1.60
N ILE A 83 -6.27 -12.82 -2.62
CA ILE A 83 -4.89 -12.60 -3.02
C ILE A 83 -4.67 -11.17 -3.51
N LEU A 84 -5.53 -10.66 -4.40
CA LEU A 84 -5.30 -9.36 -5.04
C LEU A 84 -5.42 -8.20 -4.03
N ILE A 85 -6.44 -8.24 -3.15
CA ILE A 85 -6.62 -7.23 -2.10
C ILE A 85 -5.49 -7.32 -1.05
N LEU A 86 -4.93 -8.50 -0.82
CA LEU A 86 -3.79 -8.68 0.09
C LEU A 86 -2.47 -8.16 -0.50
N VAL A 87 -2.24 -8.34 -1.81
CA VAL A 87 -1.00 -7.92 -2.49
C VAL A 87 -0.99 -6.42 -2.79
N ALA A 88 -2.14 -5.82 -3.11
CA ALA A 88 -2.20 -4.43 -3.55
C ALA A 88 -1.51 -3.43 -2.61
N PRO A 89 -1.67 -3.48 -1.28
CA PRO A 89 -0.97 -2.56 -0.36
C PRO A 89 0.55 -2.67 -0.41
N ALA A 90 1.10 -3.88 -0.58
CA ALA A 90 2.54 -4.08 -0.67
C ALA A 90 3.12 -3.39 -1.92
N LEU A 91 2.40 -3.43 -3.04
CA LEU A 91 2.80 -2.75 -4.28
C LEU A 91 2.70 -1.22 -4.17
N LEU A 92 1.68 -0.74 -3.45
CA LEU A 92 1.49 0.69 -3.18
C LEU A 92 2.56 1.21 -2.20
N ALA A 93 2.90 0.43 -1.16
CA ALA A 93 4.01 0.69 -0.25
C ALA A 93 5.37 0.72 -0.97
N ALA A 94 5.65 -0.26 -1.82
CA ALA A 94 6.86 -0.31 -2.64
C ALA A 94 7.07 0.99 -3.45
N SER A 95 5.98 1.51 -4.00
CA SER A 95 6.01 2.75 -4.79
C SER A 95 6.28 3.99 -3.95
N ILE A 96 5.76 4.05 -2.71
CA ILE A 96 6.07 5.10 -1.73
C ILE A 96 7.56 5.08 -1.37
N TYR A 97 8.17 3.90 -1.21
CA TYR A 97 9.61 3.80 -0.94
C TYR A 97 10.44 4.33 -2.12
N MET A 98 10.04 3.99 -3.36
CA MET A 98 10.69 4.47 -4.58
C MET A 98 10.55 5.98 -4.76
N GLU A 99 9.36 6.52 -4.49
CA GLU A 99 9.10 7.95 -4.54
C GLU A 99 9.92 8.70 -3.49
N PHE A 100 9.97 8.19 -2.25
CA PHE A 100 10.79 8.75 -1.20
C PHE A 100 12.28 8.79 -1.58
N GLY A 101 12.79 7.69 -2.17
CA GLY A 101 14.17 7.65 -2.67
C GLY A 101 14.47 8.69 -3.76
N ARG A 102 13.48 9.03 -4.61
CA ARG A 102 13.61 10.11 -5.61
C ARG A 102 13.45 11.50 -5.00
N LEU A 103 12.59 11.64 -4.00
CA LEU A 103 12.45 12.87 -3.22
C LEU A 103 13.79 13.26 -2.58
N MET A 104 14.56 12.30 -2.07
CA MET A 104 15.90 12.56 -1.54
C MET A 104 16.84 13.18 -2.58
N ILE A 105 16.77 12.74 -3.84
CA ILE A 105 17.60 13.28 -4.93
C ILE A 105 17.15 14.69 -5.27
N MET A 106 15.85 14.89 -5.48
CA MET A 106 15.28 16.20 -5.79
C MET A 106 15.61 17.23 -4.71
N ALA A 107 15.57 16.81 -3.44
CA ALA A 107 15.86 17.66 -2.29
C ALA A 107 17.36 17.77 -1.97
N ASP A 108 18.27 17.23 -2.79
CA ASP A 108 19.72 17.18 -2.52
C ASP A 108 20.02 16.75 -1.06
N GLY A 109 19.28 15.71 -0.63
CA GLY A 109 19.14 15.34 0.77
C GLY A 109 19.61 13.93 1.10
N GLU A 110 20.23 13.20 0.16
CA GLU A 110 20.62 11.79 0.37
C GLU A 110 21.49 11.62 1.63
N GLN A 111 22.37 12.58 1.92
CA GLN A 111 23.21 12.63 3.13
C GLN A 111 22.44 12.75 4.46
N TYR A 112 21.18 13.19 4.41
CA TYR A 112 20.34 13.33 5.60
C TYR A 112 19.54 12.07 5.92
N SER A 113 19.45 11.12 4.99
CA SER A 113 18.85 9.81 5.25
C SER A 113 19.78 8.91 6.04
N ILE A 114 19.24 8.09 6.96
CA ILE A 114 20.01 7.04 7.65
C ILE A 114 20.36 5.92 6.66
N ILE A 115 19.40 5.56 5.81
CA ILE A 115 19.52 4.46 4.86
C ILE A 115 19.67 5.07 3.46
N ARG A 116 20.69 4.64 2.73
CA ARG A 116 20.90 5.05 1.34
C ARG A 116 19.70 4.64 0.48
N ARG A 117 19.26 5.47 -0.47
CA ARG A 117 18.02 5.25 -1.24
C ARG A 117 17.91 3.87 -1.90
N THR A 118 19.03 3.36 -2.43
CA THR A 118 19.07 2.07 -3.13
C THR A 118 18.78 0.92 -2.17
N TRP A 119 19.40 0.95 -0.99
CA TRP A 119 19.17 -0.04 0.06
C TRP A 119 17.80 0.11 0.70
N LEU A 120 17.31 1.35 0.87
CA LEU A 120 15.99 1.63 1.41
C LEU A 120 14.91 0.89 0.62
N THR A 121 14.88 1.08 -0.71
CA THR A 121 13.86 0.43 -1.55
C THR A 121 14.00 -1.09 -1.50
N ILE A 122 15.23 -1.62 -1.60
CA ILE A 122 15.47 -3.07 -1.61
C ILE A 122 15.02 -3.73 -0.29
N ILE A 123 15.45 -3.19 0.86
CA ILE A 123 15.18 -3.78 2.17
C ILE A 123 13.69 -3.81 2.46
N PHE A 124 12.99 -2.69 2.24
CA PHE A 124 11.57 -2.60 2.60
C PHE A 124 10.69 -3.38 1.62
N VAL A 125 10.98 -3.36 0.31
CA VAL A 125 10.24 -4.20 -0.66
C VAL A 125 10.46 -5.69 -0.39
N LEU A 126 11.68 -6.12 -0.07
CA LEU A 126 11.94 -7.52 0.29
C LEU A 126 11.19 -7.91 1.56
N GLY A 127 11.15 -7.04 2.57
CA GLY A 127 10.36 -7.24 3.78
C GLY A 127 8.88 -7.46 3.47
N ASP A 128 8.29 -6.63 2.60
CA ASP A 128 6.90 -6.76 2.18
C ASP A 128 6.64 -8.06 1.40
N VAL A 129 7.55 -8.44 0.49
CA VAL A 129 7.44 -9.69 -0.29
C VAL A 129 7.50 -10.92 0.62
N ILE A 130 8.46 -10.98 1.56
CA ILE A 130 8.59 -12.10 2.50
C ILE A 130 7.33 -12.20 3.38
N SER A 131 6.85 -11.06 3.87
CA SER A 131 5.65 -10.98 4.70
C SER A 131 4.40 -11.43 3.95
N PHE A 132 4.27 -11.04 2.68
CA PHE A 132 3.18 -11.49 1.81
C PHE A 132 3.21 -13.01 1.60
N PHE A 133 4.38 -13.59 1.31
CA PHE A 133 4.50 -15.04 1.15
C PHE A 133 4.12 -15.80 2.43
N ALA A 134 4.51 -15.30 3.61
CA ALA A 134 4.08 -15.88 4.88
C ALA A 134 2.54 -15.84 5.04
N GLN A 135 1.90 -14.72 4.71
CA GLN A 135 0.44 -14.59 4.76
C GLN A 135 -0.26 -15.51 3.75
N PHE A 136 0.25 -15.59 2.53
CA PHE A 136 -0.29 -16.45 1.47
C PHE A 136 -0.22 -17.93 1.84
N ILE A 137 0.94 -18.39 2.29
CA ILE A 137 1.13 -19.78 2.75
C ILE A 137 0.24 -20.04 3.96
N GLY A 138 0.18 -19.09 4.90
CA GLY A 138 -0.66 -19.20 6.08
C GLY A 138 -2.15 -19.33 5.74
N ALA A 139 -2.64 -18.53 4.79
CA ALA A 139 -4.01 -18.60 4.29
C ALA A 139 -4.30 -19.95 3.59
N ALA A 140 -3.38 -20.42 2.75
CA ALA A 140 -3.51 -21.74 2.11
C ALA A 140 -3.55 -22.90 3.11
N MET A 141 -2.86 -22.75 4.25
CA MET A 141 -2.86 -23.74 5.35
C MET A 141 -4.14 -23.70 6.20
N LEU A 142 -4.86 -22.56 6.25
CA LEU A 142 -6.16 -22.46 6.92
C LEU A 142 -7.24 -23.30 6.23
N ALA A 143 -7.14 -23.51 4.92
CA ALA A 143 -8.07 -24.33 4.16
C ALA A 143 -8.04 -25.83 4.53
N LYS A 144 -7.08 -26.27 5.37
CA LYS A 144 -6.94 -27.65 5.83
C LYS A 144 -6.95 -27.70 7.36
N THR A 145 -7.91 -28.42 7.94
CA THR A 145 -8.10 -28.52 9.40
C THR A 145 -6.82 -28.95 10.14
N ALA A 146 -6.04 -29.89 9.57
CA ALA A 146 -4.79 -30.37 10.17
C ALA A 146 -3.67 -29.32 10.25
N THR A 147 -3.69 -28.28 9.40
CA THR A 147 -2.66 -27.23 9.35
C THR A 147 -3.16 -25.86 9.77
N ALA A 148 -4.44 -25.73 10.12
CA ALA A 148 -5.08 -24.44 10.38
C ALA A 148 -4.38 -23.62 11.48
N SER A 149 -4.04 -24.21 12.61
CA SER A 149 -3.34 -23.51 13.71
C SER A 149 -1.96 -22.97 13.28
N LYS A 150 -1.20 -23.76 12.51
CA LYS A 150 0.08 -23.32 11.94
C LYS A 150 -0.12 -22.22 10.90
N GLY A 151 -1.17 -22.33 10.08
CA GLY A 151 -1.57 -21.32 9.11
C GLY A 151 -1.86 -19.97 9.75
N GLN A 152 -2.71 -19.95 10.78
CA GLN A 152 -3.03 -18.74 11.53
C GLN A 152 -1.79 -18.09 12.15
N THR A 153 -0.88 -18.88 12.72
CA THR A 153 0.39 -18.38 13.28
C THR A 153 1.26 -17.73 12.21
N LEU A 154 1.35 -18.37 11.03
CA LEU A 154 2.17 -17.86 9.94
C LEU A 154 1.61 -16.55 9.35
N MET A 155 0.29 -16.42 9.27
CA MET A 155 -0.37 -15.16 8.86
C MET A 155 -0.10 -14.02 9.83
N LYS A 156 -0.27 -14.27 11.13
CA LYS A 156 0.05 -13.30 12.20
C LYS A 156 1.50 -12.82 12.12
N LEU A 157 2.44 -13.74 11.93
CA LEU A 157 3.86 -13.42 11.77
C LEU A 157 4.12 -12.58 10.52
N GLY A 158 3.51 -12.93 9.38
CA GLY A 158 3.66 -12.17 8.14
C GLY A 158 3.20 -10.72 8.31
N VAL A 159 2.02 -10.50 8.87
CA VAL A 159 1.52 -9.12 9.10
C VAL A 159 2.39 -8.37 10.11
N LEU A 160 2.85 -9.02 11.16
CA LEU A 160 3.74 -8.41 12.16
C LEU A 160 5.07 -7.95 11.54
N VAL A 161 5.69 -8.80 10.72
CA VAL A 161 6.94 -8.45 10.03
C VAL A 161 6.70 -7.25 9.11
N GLN A 162 5.66 -7.27 8.29
CA GLN A 162 5.29 -6.14 7.42
C GLN A 162 5.10 -4.85 8.23
N LEU A 163 4.39 -4.91 9.35
CA LEU A 163 4.13 -3.77 10.22
C LEU A 163 5.43 -3.18 10.80
N ILE A 164 6.36 -4.02 11.25
CA ILE A 164 7.65 -3.58 11.79
C ILE A 164 8.49 -2.91 10.70
N PHE A 165 8.63 -3.55 9.53
CA PHE A 165 9.41 -3.00 8.42
C PHE A 165 8.83 -1.67 7.93
N PHE A 166 7.52 -1.58 7.75
CA PHE A 166 6.86 -0.35 7.35
C PHE A 166 7.01 0.76 8.41
N GLY A 167 6.89 0.40 9.70
CA GLY A 167 7.13 1.33 10.81
C GLY A 167 8.55 1.91 10.81
N LEU A 168 9.56 1.07 10.56
CA LEU A 168 10.96 1.51 10.43
C LEU A 168 11.16 2.45 9.23
N PHE A 169 10.44 2.23 8.13
CA PHE A 169 10.43 3.16 7.00
C PHE A 169 9.87 4.53 7.39
N LEU A 170 8.73 4.58 8.10
CA LEU A 170 8.15 5.85 8.58
C LEU A 170 9.11 6.59 9.50
N VAL A 171 9.79 5.90 10.42
CA VAL A 171 10.82 6.49 11.29
C VAL A 171 11.98 7.06 10.46
N THR A 172 12.43 6.35 9.43
CA THR A 172 13.47 6.83 8.51
C THR A 172 13.05 8.11 7.81
N MET A 173 11.78 8.19 7.37
CA MET A 173 11.21 9.38 6.74
C MET A 173 11.13 10.58 7.71
N ILE A 174 10.76 10.33 8.97
CA ILE A 174 10.74 11.35 10.04
C ILE A 174 12.14 11.91 10.29
N ILE A 175 13.14 11.03 10.41
CA ILE A 175 14.51 11.45 10.68
C ILE A 175 15.08 12.24 9.49
N PHE A 176 14.79 11.81 8.26
CA PHE A 176 15.14 12.56 7.05
C PHE A 176 14.50 13.96 7.06
N HIS A 177 13.20 14.06 7.36
CA HIS A 177 12.48 15.34 7.42
C HIS A 177 13.12 16.31 8.43
N GLN A 178 13.39 15.83 9.64
CA GLN A 178 14.00 16.63 10.70
C GLN A 178 15.40 17.12 10.29
N ARG A 179 16.23 16.22 9.75
CA ARG A 179 17.59 16.56 9.30
C ARG A 179 17.59 17.52 8.12
N LEU A 180 16.73 17.30 7.12
CA LEU A 180 16.60 18.19 5.97
C LEU A 180 16.17 19.60 6.39
N THR A 181 15.25 19.72 7.35
CA THR A 181 14.77 21.02 7.87
C THR A 181 15.82 21.73 8.72
N LYS A 182 16.58 20.97 9.52
CA LYS A 182 17.62 21.50 10.40
C LYS A 182 18.84 22.00 9.62
N TYR A 183 19.36 21.18 8.72
CA TYR A 183 20.62 21.45 8.03
C TYR A 183 20.44 22.20 6.70
N LYS A 184 19.23 22.19 6.12
CA LYS A 184 18.85 22.85 4.87
C LYS A 184 19.78 22.50 3.70
N SER A 185 19.34 21.60 2.83
CA SER A 185 20.07 21.28 1.60
C SER A 185 20.24 22.48 0.68
N ARG A 186 21.08 22.35 -0.36
CA ARG A 186 21.30 23.39 -1.36
C ARG A 186 20.02 23.76 -2.12
N THR A 187 19.11 22.81 -2.26
CA THR A 187 17.85 22.96 -2.98
C THR A 187 16.68 23.31 -2.05
N TYR A 188 16.97 23.56 -0.77
CA TYR A 188 15.97 23.85 0.24
C TYR A 188 15.19 25.12 -0.07
N GLY A 189 13.89 24.97 -0.32
CA GLY A 189 13.01 26.08 -0.71
C GLY A 189 12.96 26.35 -2.22
N LEU A 190 13.82 25.70 -3.02
CA LEU A 190 13.86 25.81 -4.48
C LEU A 190 13.00 24.72 -5.15
N VAL A 191 12.78 23.61 -4.45
CA VAL A 191 11.95 22.49 -4.91
C VAL A 191 10.78 22.23 -3.96
N PRO A 192 9.65 21.70 -4.45
CA PRO A 192 8.45 21.45 -3.64
C PRO A 192 8.56 20.17 -2.79
N TRP A 193 9.71 19.94 -2.13
CA TRP A 193 9.97 18.73 -1.33
C TRP A 193 8.94 18.53 -0.22
N ARG A 194 8.48 19.62 0.43
CA ARG A 194 7.46 19.56 1.51
C ARG A 194 6.14 18.98 1.04
N LYS A 195 5.70 19.36 -0.16
CA LYS A 195 4.43 18.90 -0.74
C LYS A 195 4.46 17.39 -0.94
N HIS A 196 5.51 16.88 -1.59
CA HIS A 196 5.65 15.44 -1.81
C HIS A 196 5.85 14.69 -0.50
N LEU A 197 6.65 15.23 0.43
CA LEU A 197 6.86 14.59 1.73
C LEU A 197 5.56 14.50 2.55
N LEU A 198 4.72 15.54 2.52
CA LEU A 198 3.41 15.53 3.20
C LEU A 198 2.49 14.45 2.63
N VAL A 199 2.47 14.27 1.31
CA VAL A 199 1.67 13.20 0.68
C VAL A 199 2.22 11.83 1.06
N LEU A 200 3.54 11.63 1.07
CA LEU A 200 4.14 10.38 1.53
C LEU A 200 3.82 10.09 3.00
N TYR A 201 3.74 11.11 3.86
CA TYR A 201 3.23 10.94 5.23
C TYR A 201 1.76 10.54 5.26
N ALA A 202 0.91 11.22 4.49
CA ALA A 202 -0.52 10.94 4.45
C ALA A 202 -0.79 9.51 3.95
N THR A 203 -0.24 9.14 2.79
CA THR A 203 -0.39 7.79 2.23
C THR A 203 0.29 6.72 3.06
N GLY A 204 1.48 7.03 3.61
CA GLY A 204 2.18 6.14 4.51
C GLY A 204 1.38 5.86 5.78
N LEU A 205 0.76 6.88 6.39
CA LEU A 205 -0.08 6.71 7.56
C LEU A 205 -1.33 5.88 7.25
N LEU A 206 -1.99 6.11 6.11
CA LEU A 206 -3.17 5.33 5.69
C LEU A 206 -2.83 3.84 5.55
N ILE A 207 -1.74 3.50 4.86
CA ILE A 207 -1.28 2.11 4.72
C ILE A 207 -0.87 1.51 6.07
N PHE A 208 -0.23 2.30 6.94
CA PHE A 208 0.20 1.84 8.25
C PHE A 208 -0.99 1.54 9.17
N VAL A 209 -1.99 2.41 9.22
CA VAL A 209 -3.22 2.19 10.00
C VAL A 209 -3.97 0.95 9.48
N ARG A 210 -4.09 0.77 8.16
CA ARG A 210 -4.61 -0.47 7.57
C ARG A 210 -3.83 -1.70 8.04
N SER A 211 -2.50 -1.62 8.05
CA SER A 211 -1.63 -2.74 8.46
C SER A 211 -1.81 -3.09 9.95
N ILE A 212 -2.00 -2.09 10.81
CA ILE A 212 -2.36 -2.29 12.23
C ILE A 212 -3.73 -2.95 12.34
N PHE A 213 -4.72 -2.46 11.58
CA PHE A 213 -6.06 -3.04 11.57
C PHE A 213 -6.03 -4.52 11.16
N ARG A 214 -5.30 -4.84 10.08
CA ARG A 214 -5.09 -6.24 9.65
C ARG A 214 -4.42 -7.08 10.73
N PHE A 215 -3.42 -6.54 11.42
CA PHE A 215 -2.79 -7.25 12.53
C PHE A 215 -3.78 -7.52 13.67
N ALA A 216 -4.59 -6.51 14.04
CA ALA A 216 -5.61 -6.63 15.08
C ALA A 216 -6.68 -7.66 14.69
N GLU A 217 -7.16 -7.64 13.45
CA GLU A 217 -8.11 -8.62 12.88
C GLU A 217 -7.57 -10.05 13.01
N PHE A 218 -6.29 -10.28 12.72
CA PHE A 218 -5.70 -11.62 12.86
C PHE A 218 -5.49 -12.06 14.30
N VAL A 219 -5.20 -11.13 15.22
CA VAL A 219 -5.01 -11.42 16.64
C VAL A 219 -6.34 -11.67 17.34
N GLU A 220 -7.41 -11.02 16.88
CA GLU A 220 -8.75 -11.17 17.42
C GLU A 220 -9.31 -12.59 17.19
N SER A 221 -10.12 -13.08 18.14
CA SER A 221 -10.88 -14.32 17.98
C SER A 221 -12.01 -14.16 16.95
N SER A 222 -12.43 -15.24 16.31
CA SER A 222 -13.51 -15.25 15.30
C SER A 222 -14.82 -14.58 15.74
N ASP A 223 -15.12 -14.53 17.05
CA ASP A 223 -16.31 -13.86 17.61
C ASP A 223 -16.12 -12.38 17.97
N GLY A 224 -14.99 -11.77 17.61
CA GLY A 224 -14.65 -10.40 17.96
C GLY A 224 -15.39 -9.32 17.14
N PRO A 225 -15.57 -8.11 17.70
CA PRO A 225 -16.27 -7.02 17.02
C PRO A 225 -15.64 -6.57 15.68
N LEU A 226 -14.34 -6.77 15.44
CA LEU A 226 -13.71 -6.35 14.17
C LEU A 226 -14.07 -7.31 13.03
N THR A 227 -14.14 -8.61 13.33
CA THR A 227 -14.53 -9.66 12.36
C THR A 227 -16.05 -9.73 12.17
N ARG A 228 -16.83 -9.33 13.20
CA ARG A 228 -18.29 -9.41 13.20
C ARG A 228 -19.00 -8.41 12.29
N TYR A 229 -18.37 -7.28 11.97
CA TYR A 229 -19.01 -6.19 11.22
C TYR A 229 -18.27 -5.87 9.91
N GLU A 230 -18.88 -6.21 8.78
CA GLU A 230 -18.31 -5.99 7.43
C GLU A 230 -17.91 -4.52 7.16
N TRP A 231 -18.65 -3.55 7.71
CA TRP A 231 -18.37 -2.12 7.49
C TRP A 231 -16.98 -1.72 8.02
N VAL A 232 -16.49 -2.41 9.05
CA VAL A 232 -15.18 -2.13 9.63
C VAL A 232 -14.08 -2.48 8.60
N SER A 233 -14.17 -3.63 7.95
CA SER A 233 -13.24 -3.99 6.88
C SER A 233 -13.34 -3.02 5.69
N TYR A 234 -14.52 -2.57 5.27
CA TYR A 234 -14.59 -1.57 4.18
C TYR A 234 -13.95 -0.23 4.56
N VAL A 235 -14.17 0.27 5.77
CA VAL A 235 -13.61 1.56 6.22
C VAL A 235 -12.09 1.47 6.40
N PHE A 236 -11.60 0.44 7.08
CA PHE A 236 -10.17 0.33 7.41
C PHE A 236 -9.33 -0.33 6.32
N ASP A 237 -9.95 -0.97 5.32
CA ASP A 237 -9.27 -1.61 4.21
C ASP A 237 -9.52 -0.85 2.89
N ALA A 238 -10.77 -0.73 2.46
CA ALA A 238 -11.12 -0.15 1.15
C ALA A 238 -10.94 1.37 1.11
N VAL A 239 -11.49 2.08 2.09
CA VAL A 239 -11.44 3.56 2.14
C VAL A 239 -10.00 4.05 2.31
N MET A 240 -9.20 3.39 3.14
CA MET A 240 -7.79 3.76 3.34
C MET A 240 -6.95 3.62 2.06
N MET A 241 -7.17 2.56 1.29
CA MET A 241 -6.46 2.37 0.03
C MET A 241 -6.98 3.30 -1.06
N LEU A 242 -8.30 3.52 -1.13
CA LEU A 242 -8.87 4.47 -2.07
C LEU A 242 -8.37 5.89 -1.78
N ALA A 243 -8.30 6.28 -0.52
CA ALA A 243 -7.73 7.57 -0.10
C ALA A 243 -6.24 7.68 -0.47
N THR A 244 -5.48 6.59 -0.34
CA THR A 244 -4.07 6.52 -0.78
C THR A 244 -3.95 6.74 -2.29
N CYS A 245 -4.77 6.05 -3.09
CA CYS A 245 -4.85 6.25 -4.53
C CYS A 245 -5.27 7.68 -4.90
N ALA A 246 -6.25 8.26 -4.20
CA ALA A 246 -6.70 9.63 -4.45
C ALA A 246 -5.60 10.66 -4.13
N ALA A 247 -4.87 10.48 -3.04
CA ALA A 247 -3.77 11.36 -2.65
C ALA A 247 -2.62 11.34 -3.69
N MET A 248 -2.27 10.16 -4.21
CA MET A 248 -1.23 10.02 -5.24
C MET A 248 -1.69 10.51 -6.62
N ASN A 249 -2.99 10.46 -6.93
CA ASN A 249 -3.54 11.12 -8.10
C ASN A 249 -3.41 12.64 -8.02
N TRP A 250 -3.59 13.22 -6.81
CA TRP A 250 -3.52 14.66 -6.58
C TRP A 250 -2.08 15.18 -6.61
N VAL A 251 -1.17 14.55 -5.87
CA VAL A 251 0.27 14.87 -5.89
C VAL A 251 1.02 13.75 -6.58
N HIS A 252 1.03 13.82 -7.91
CA HIS A 252 1.60 12.75 -8.70
C HIS A 252 3.14 12.83 -8.78
N PRO A 253 3.86 11.69 -8.67
CA PRO A 253 5.33 11.64 -8.66
C PRO A 253 6.02 12.07 -9.97
N ALA A 254 5.24 12.34 -11.02
CA ALA A 254 5.74 12.91 -12.29
C ALA A 254 6.42 14.26 -12.11
N GLU A 255 6.01 15.06 -11.14
CA GLU A 255 6.64 16.35 -10.87
C GLU A 255 8.07 16.17 -10.38
N ILE A 256 8.32 15.23 -9.45
CA ILE A 256 9.66 14.87 -8.98
C ILE A 256 10.54 14.45 -10.16
N LYS A 257 10.04 13.55 -11.01
CA LYS A 257 10.79 13.10 -12.20
C LYS A 257 11.21 14.28 -13.09
N ARG A 258 10.28 15.18 -13.40
CA ARG A 258 10.59 16.33 -14.28
C ARG A 258 11.57 17.31 -13.67
N ILE A 259 11.51 17.53 -12.36
CA ILE A 259 12.46 18.42 -11.67
C ILE A 259 13.86 17.81 -11.72
N ILE A 260 13.99 16.50 -11.49
CA ILE A 260 15.26 15.79 -11.61
C ILE A 260 15.78 15.87 -13.06
N GLU A 261 14.94 15.61 -14.06
CA GLU A 261 15.34 15.63 -15.49
C GLU A 261 15.72 17.02 -16.01
N LYS A 262 15.11 18.09 -15.48
CA LYS A 262 15.43 19.48 -15.87
C LYS A 262 16.68 20.03 -15.17
N GLY A 263 17.22 19.31 -14.19
CA GLY A 263 18.23 19.82 -13.27
C GLY A 263 17.60 20.73 -12.22
N VAL A 264 18.11 20.63 -10.99
CA VAL A 264 17.63 21.48 -9.89
C VAL A 264 18.33 22.83 -9.97
N PRO A 265 17.63 23.97 -9.94
CA PRO A 265 18.30 25.27 -9.89
C PRO A 265 19.08 25.35 -8.57
N VAL A 266 20.41 25.33 -8.65
CA VAL A 266 21.29 25.58 -7.49
C VAL A 266 21.82 26.99 -7.65
N GLY A 267 21.55 27.86 -6.68
CA GLY A 267 22.03 29.25 -6.70
C GLY A 267 23.54 29.33 -6.51
N GLY A 268 24.29 29.09 -7.59
CA GLY A 268 25.65 29.58 -7.81
C GLY A 268 25.61 30.61 -8.93
N GLY A 269 26.44 31.65 -8.89
CA GLY A 269 26.37 32.85 -9.74
C GLY A 269 26.57 32.67 -11.26
N ASP A 270 26.31 31.49 -11.82
CA ASP A 270 26.51 31.17 -13.23
C ASP A 270 25.28 30.54 -13.91
N GLY A 271 24.09 30.57 -13.32
CA GLY A 271 22.85 30.16 -14.02
C GLY A 271 22.86 28.75 -14.63
N SER A 272 23.81 27.90 -14.24
CA SER A 272 24.01 26.58 -14.84
C SER A 272 23.17 25.54 -14.09
N TYR A 273 22.29 24.86 -14.82
CA TYR A 273 21.53 23.73 -14.29
C TYR A 273 22.48 22.54 -14.16
N GLN A 274 22.86 22.17 -12.94
CA GLN A 274 23.65 20.96 -12.70
C GLN A 274 22.72 19.74 -12.61
N MET A 275 23.05 18.71 -13.38
CA MET A 275 22.38 17.40 -13.31
C MET A 275 22.94 16.66 -12.09
N ALA A 276 22.06 16.18 -11.22
CA ALA A 276 22.38 15.34 -10.06
C ALA A 276 22.54 13.86 -10.45
#